data_AF-A0A838L4M3-F1
#
_entry.id   AF-A0A838L4M3-F1
#
_cell.length_a   1.000
_cell.length_b   1.000
_cell.length_c   1.000
_cell.angle_alpha   90.00
_cell.angle_beta   90.00
_cell.angle_gamma   90.00
#
_symmetry.space_group_name_H-M   'P 1'
#
loop_
_entity.id
_entity.type
_entity.pdbx_description
1 polymer ?
#
loop_
_entity_poly.entity_id
_entity_poly.type
_entity_poly.pdbx_seq_one_letter_code
_entity_poly.pdbx_strand_id
1 'polypeptide(L)'
;MRLDAVFKDAGHYVAAMSAAYLHASGGLTIPLLKQICAGSGFMSPNRARAIVDFLLHIGYLEPPSDDPVTGAYRPTDRFLRAWCIHLQAALDAASSLIPDLAILCERLTDPEIFATFLTIQASRLHALSRMPDPFPGLRSAFLHPNAGSQILWALALAGTDDAFEPVGTFAVPLRHLAQQFGVTDLHVRRLIDKAGDESFLVYHGQGRHSFTTEGFAVVRFHFASQLSEMIECARQLHEDCVAPAPSSAAASA
;
A
#
# COMPACT_ATOMS: atom_id res chain seq x y z
N MET A 1 7.57 -11.83 10.04
CA MET A 1 6.36 -10.98 10.06
C MET A 1 5.60 -11.24 8.76
N ARG A 2 4.32 -11.65 8.78
CA ARG A 2 3.56 -12.15 7.58
C ARG A 2 2.92 -11.02 6.73
N LEU A 3 3.43 -9.80 6.83
CA LEU A 3 2.91 -8.65 6.08
C LEU A 3 3.34 -8.69 4.61
N ASP A 4 4.46 -9.35 4.31
CA ASP A 4 4.92 -9.70 2.96
C ASP A 4 3.83 -10.33 2.09
N ALA A 5 2.96 -11.17 2.69
CA ALA A 5 1.85 -11.80 2.00
C ALA A 5 0.69 -10.83 1.68
N VAL A 6 0.58 -9.73 2.42
CA VAL A 6 -0.39 -8.64 2.16
C VAL A 6 0.11 -7.70 1.07
N PHE A 7 1.42 -7.48 0.96
CA PHE A 7 2.03 -6.58 -0.04
C PHE A 7 2.27 -7.21 -1.41
N LYS A 8 1.70 -8.39 -1.68
CA LYS A 8 1.90 -9.14 -2.92
C LYS A 8 1.40 -8.38 -4.16
N ASP A 9 0.25 -7.75 -4.05
CA ASP A 9 -0.32 -6.94 -5.13
C ASP A 9 -1.16 -5.81 -4.54
N ALA A 10 -1.52 -4.83 -5.37
CA ALA A 10 -2.30 -3.68 -4.94
C ALA A 10 -3.69 -4.07 -4.42
N GLY A 11 -4.26 -5.18 -4.88
CA GLY A 11 -5.53 -5.69 -4.39
C GLY A 11 -5.44 -6.14 -2.93
N HIS A 12 -4.45 -6.95 -2.59
CA HIS A 12 -4.22 -7.39 -1.21
C HIS A 12 -3.90 -6.21 -0.28
N TYR A 13 -3.11 -5.25 -0.75
CA TYR A 13 -2.81 -4.04 0.00
C TYR A 13 -4.07 -3.24 0.33
N VAL A 14 -4.89 -2.94 -0.69
CA VAL A 14 -6.12 -2.14 -0.54
C VAL A 14 -7.12 -2.85 0.38
N ALA A 15 -7.25 -4.17 0.30
CA ALA A 15 -8.13 -4.91 1.21
C ALA A 15 -7.65 -4.89 2.66
N ALA A 16 -6.35 -5.08 2.90
CA ALA A 16 -5.80 -5.00 4.25
C ALA A 16 -5.93 -3.58 4.82
N MET A 17 -5.64 -2.56 4.03
CA MET A 17 -5.87 -1.18 4.41
C MET A 17 -7.36 -0.90 4.71
N SER A 18 -8.28 -1.45 3.90
CA SER A 18 -9.71 -1.35 4.16
C SER A 18 -10.11 -2.01 5.49
N ALA A 19 -9.47 -3.13 5.84
CA ALA A 19 -9.66 -3.75 7.15
C ALA A 19 -9.14 -2.85 8.30
N ALA A 20 -7.99 -2.19 8.11
CA ALA A 20 -7.43 -1.26 9.10
C ALA A 20 -8.32 -0.03 9.29
N TYR A 21 -8.74 0.60 8.19
CA TYR A 21 -9.63 1.76 8.20
C TYR A 21 -10.94 1.48 8.92
N LEU A 22 -11.58 0.37 8.58
CA LEU A 22 -12.92 0.10 9.05
C LEU A 22 -12.94 -0.32 10.52
N HIS A 23 -11.79 -0.58 11.15
CA HIS A 23 -11.68 -0.62 12.61
C HIS A 23 -12.24 0.66 13.25
N ALA A 24 -11.89 1.82 12.70
CA ALA A 24 -12.28 3.13 13.24
C ALA A 24 -13.74 3.49 12.91
N SER A 25 -14.34 2.88 11.88
CA SER A 25 -15.67 3.25 11.38
C SER A 25 -16.75 2.18 11.56
N GLY A 26 -16.52 1.14 12.37
CA GLY A 26 -17.55 0.14 12.73
C GLY A 26 -17.45 -1.25 12.07
N GLY A 27 -16.37 -1.51 11.32
CA GLY A 27 -15.95 -2.84 10.84
C GLY A 27 -16.08 -3.04 9.32
N LEU A 28 -15.35 -4.03 8.79
CA LEU A 28 -15.34 -4.36 7.36
C LEU A 28 -16.55 -5.22 6.99
N THR A 29 -17.35 -4.79 6.01
CA THR A 29 -18.41 -5.64 5.43
C THR A 29 -18.05 -6.03 3.99
N ILE A 30 -18.54 -7.19 3.54
CA ILE A 30 -18.31 -7.64 2.15
C ILE A 30 -18.88 -6.65 1.11
N PRO A 31 -20.10 -6.10 1.27
CA PRO A 31 -20.62 -5.11 0.33
C PRO A 31 -19.73 -3.87 0.21
N LEU A 32 -19.25 -3.33 1.34
CA LEU A 32 -18.37 -2.17 1.33
C LEU A 32 -17.01 -2.48 0.69
N LEU A 33 -16.43 -3.65 1.01
CA LEU A 33 -15.19 -4.08 0.36
C LEU A 33 -15.37 -4.19 -1.16
N LYS A 34 -16.49 -4.76 -1.63
CA LYS A 34 -16.81 -4.83 -3.07
C LYS A 34 -16.90 -3.46 -3.73
N GLN A 35 -17.47 -2.47 -3.04
CA GLN A 35 -17.53 -1.09 -3.53
C GLN A 35 -16.14 -0.47 -3.64
N ILE A 36 -15.28 -0.66 -2.63
CA ILE A 36 -13.88 -0.20 -2.67
C ILE A 36 -13.11 -0.88 -3.81
N CYS A 37 -13.31 -2.18 -4.00
CA CYS A 37 -12.69 -2.94 -5.09
C CYS A 37 -13.13 -2.39 -6.46
N ALA A 38 -14.44 -2.21 -6.66
CA ALA A 38 -15.00 -1.68 -7.89
C ALA A 38 -14.52 -0.25 -8.18
N GLY A 39 -14.49 0.62 -7.16
CA GLY A 39 -14.06 2.00 -7.31
C GLY A 39 -12.57 2.13 -7.62
N SER A 40 -11.73 1.38 -6.91
CA SER A 40 -10.28 1.50 -7.03
C SER A 40 -9.67 0.85 -8.27
N GLY A 41 -10.37 -0.12 -8.87
CA GLY A 41 -9.88 -0.86 -10.04
C GLY A 41 -8.71 -1.81 -9.74
N PHE A 42 -8.21 -1.88 -8.50
CA PHE A 42 -7.11 -2.77 -8.12
C PHE A 42 -7.52 -4.23 -7.96
N MET A 43 -8.83 -4.50 -7.79
CA MET A 43 -9.35 -5.86 -7.89
C MET A 43 -10.81 -5.88 -8.35
N SER A 44 -11.23 -7.01 -8.92
CA SER A 44 -12.64 -7.23 -9.19
C SER A 44 -13.44 -7.45 -7.89
N PRO A 45 -14.72 -7.02 -7.84
CA PRO A 45 -15.59 -7.29 -6.69
C PRO A 45 -15.72 -8.78 -6.33
N ASN A 46 -15.46 -9.67 -7.29
CA ASN A 46 -15.51 -11.12 -7.08
C ASN A 46 -14.32 -11.63 -6.24
N ARG A 47 -13.19 -10.91 -6.22
CA ARG A 47 -12.03 -11.26 -5.39
C ARG A 47 -12.16 -10.81 -3.92
N ALA A 48 -13.07 -9.88 -3.61
CA ALA A 48 -13.26 -9.34 -2.27
C ALA A 48 -13.45 -10.44 -1.20
N ARG A 49 -14.27 -11.46 -1.49
CA ARG A 49 -14.51 -12.58 -0.55
C ARG A 49 -13.26 -13.44 -0.34
N ALA A 50 -12.58 -13.81 -1.42
CA ALA A 50 -11.36 -14.60 -1.33
C ALA A 50 -10.27 -13.90 -0.50
N ILE A 51 -10.19 -12.57 -0.54
CA ILE A 51 -9.24 -11.82 0.28
C ILE A 51 -9.66 -11.80 1.75
N VAL A 52 -10.95 -11.64 2.05
CA VAL A 52 -11.41 -11.78 3.44
C VAL A 52 -11.11 -13.17 3.97
N ASP A 53 -11.38 -14.22 3.20
CA ASP A 53 -11.06 -15.60 3.56
C ASP A 53 -9.55 -15.78 3.80
N PHE A 54 -8.71 -15.16 2.96
CA PHE A 54 -7.25 -15.13 3.15
C PHE A 54 -6.84 -14.39 4.44
N LEU A 55 -7.40 -13.21 4.71
CA LEU A 55 -7.09 -12.43 5.91
C LEU A 55 -7.54 -13.15 7.20
N LEU A 56 -8.67 -13.84 7.16
CA LEU A 56 -9.09 -14.76 8.23
C LEU A 56 -8.09 -15.90 8.40
N HIS A 57 -7.70 -16.56 7.30
CA HIS A 57 -6.79 -17.69 7.32
C HIS A 57 -5.41 -17.35 7.92
N ILE A 58 -4.89 -16.15 7.64
CA ILE A 58 -3.61 -15.69 8.22
C ILE A 58 -3.76 -15.09 9.63
N GLY A 59 -4.98 -14.99 10.15
CA GLY A 59 -5.31 -14.50 11.49
C GLY A 59 -5.26 -12.98 11.63
N TYR A 60 -5.54 -12.24 10.56
CA TYR A 60 -5.55 -10.78 10.54
C TYR A 60 -6.96 -10.19 10.68
N LEU A 61 -7.98 -10.99 10.41
CA LEU A 61 -9.37 -10.67 10.71
C LEU A 61 -9.95 -11.69 11.69
N GLU A 62 -10.93 -11.22 12.46
CA GLU A 62 -11.87 -12.04 13.22
C GLU A 62 -13.13 -12.28 12.37
N PRO A 63 -13.80 -13.44 12.51
CA PRO A 63 -15.08 -13.68 11.86
C PRO A 63 -16.11 -12.61 12.28
N PRO A 64 -17.14 -12.38 11.47
CA PRO A 64 -18.14 -11.37 11.79
C PRO A 64 -18.86 -11.76 13.09
N SER A 65 -19.18 -10.78 13.94
CA SER A 65 -19.95 -11.06 15.15
C SER A 65 -21.34 -11.61 14.80
N ASP A 66 -21.90 -12.42 15.70
CA ASP A 66 -23.25 -12.98 15.56
C ASP A 66 -24.36 -11.91 15.55
N ASP A 67 -24.04 -10.65 15.84
CA ASP A 67 -24.95 -9.51 15.69
C ASP A 67 -25.30 -9.28 14.20
N PRO A 68 -26.56 -9.52 13.78
CA PRO A 68 -27.00 -9.37 12.40
C PRO A 68 -26.97 -7.92 11.90
N VAL A 69 -26.95 -6.94 12.81
CA VAL A 69 -26.98 -5.51 12.48
C VAL A 69 -25.61 -5.02 12.02
N THR A 70 -24.54 -5.53 12.62
CA THR A 70 -23.17 -5.11 12.29
C THR A 70 -22.50 -6.06 11.32
N GLY A 71 -22.62 -7.39 11.50
CA GLY A 71 -22.15 -8.42 10.54
C GLY A 71 -20.72 -8.21 10.00
N ALA A 72 -19.89 -7.49 10.75
CA ALA A 72 -18.65 -6.89 10.24
C ALA A 72 -17.43 -7.65 10.74
N TYR A 73 -16.47 -7.86 9.85
CA TYR A 73 -15.16 -8.39 10.18
C TYR A 73 -14.35 -7.33 10.93
N ARG A 74 -13.68 -7.75 12.00
CA ARG A 74 -12.82 -6.88 12.82
C ARG A 74 -11.36 -7.25 12.61
N PRO A 75 -10.45 -6.29 12.49
CA PRO A 75 -9.02 -6.59 12.50
C PRO A 75 -8.59 -7.10 13.89
N THR A 76 -7.68 -8.06 13.90
CA THR A 76 -7.06 -8.54 15.14
C THR A 76 -5.99 -7.56 15.62
N ASP A 77 -5.67 -7.54 16.92
CA ASP A 77 -4.55 -6.74 17.44
C ASP A 77 -3.22 -7.09 16.75
N ARG A 78 -3.08 -8.35 16.34
CA ARG A 78 -1.92 -8.81 15.58
C ARG A 78 -1.80 -8.06 14.26
N PHE A 79 -2.91 -7.89 13.53
CA PHE A 79 -2.92 -7.14 12.30
C PHE A 79 -2.64 -5.66 12.55
N LEU A 80 -3.33 -5.05 13.53
CA LEU A 80 -3.16 -3.63 13.84
C LEU A 80 -1.70 -3.29 14.22
N ARG A 81 -1.06 -4.11 15.06
CA ARG A 81 0.37 -3.93 15.39
C ARG A 81 1.27 -4.07 14.17
N ALA A 82 1.02 -5.08 13.34
CA ALA A 82 1.81 -5.29 12.12
C ALA A 82 1.66 -4.08 11.18
N TRP A 83 0.43 -3.61 10.98
CA TRP A 83 0.11 -2.47 10.14
C TRP A 83 0.71 -1.16 10.68
N CYS A 84 0.69 -0.95 12.00
CA CYS A 84 1.37 0.16 12.67
C CYS A 84 2.88 0.16 12.35
N ILE A 85 3.57 -0.99 12.52
CA ILE A 85 5.00 -1.12 12.17
C ILE A 85 5.26 -0.78 10.70
N HIS A 86 4.38 -1.22 9.80
CA HIS A 86 4.50 -0.89 8.38
C HIS A 86 4.38 0.61 8.12
N LEU A 87 3.40 1.27 8.74
CA LEU A 87 3.20 2.71 8.59
C LEU A 87 4.34 3.51 9.23
N GLN A 88 4.88 3.06 10.37
CA GLN A 88 6.08 3.65 10.98
C GLN A 88 7.27 3.60 10.03
N ALA A 89 7.52 2.48 9.34
CA ALA A 89 8.60 2.40 8.36
C ALA A 89 8.42 3.39 7.19
N ALA A 90 7.18 3.61 6.74
CA ALA A 90 6.89 4.59 5.69
C ALA A 90 7.02 6.04 6.18
N LEU A 91 6.60 6.33 7.43
CA LEU A 91 6.77 7.64 8.06
C LEU A 91 8.23 7.95 8.38
N ASP A 92 9.02 6.96 8.77
CA ASP A 92 10.46 7.09 8.99
C ASP A 92 11.17 7.54 7.70
N ALA A 93 10.86 6.88 6.57
CA ALA A 93 11.34 7.32 5.26
C ALA A 93 10.88 8.75 4.91
N ALA A 94 9.63 9.11 5.22
CA ALA A 94 9.12 10.47 5.02
C ALA A 94 9.83 11.50 5.92
N SER A 95 10.20 11.13 7.14
CA SER A 95 10.89 12.00 8.10
C SER A 95 12.30 12.41 7.65
N SER A 96 12.93 11.60 6.80
CA SER A 96 14.20 11.94 6.16
C SER A 96 14.07 13.15 5.21
N LEU A 97 12.86 13.44 4.71
CA LEU A 97 12.57 14.62 3.89
C LEU A 97 11.96 15.77 4.72
N ILE A 98 11.14 15.44 5.72
CA ILE A 98 10.44 16.40 6.58
C ILE A 98 10.68 15.99 8.04
N PRO A 99 11.73 16.49 8.69
CA PRO A 99 12.12 16.05 10.03
C PRO A 99 11.03 16.16 11.10
N ASP A 100 10.12 17.13 10.97
CA ASP A 100 9.00 17.33 11.89
C ASP A 100 8.06 16.11 11.99
N LEU A 101 8.07 15.22 10.98
CA LEU A 101 7.28 14.00 10.99
C LEU A 101 7.84 12.91 11.90
N ALA A 102 9.09 13.03 12.38
CA ALA A 102 9.73 12.04 13.26
C ALA A 102 8.93 11.81 14.56
N ILE A 103 8.42 12.89 15.16
CA ILE A 103 7.61 12.83 16.38
C ILE A 103 6.34 12.01 16.14
N LEU A 104 5.71 12.15 14.96
CA LEU A 104 4.53 11.36 14.63
C LEU A 104 4.86 9.87 14.47
N CYS A 105 6.01 9.54 13.88
CA CYS A 105 6.46 8.14 13.75
C CYS A 105 6.58 7.46 15.12
N GLU A 106 7.17 8.13 16.11
CA GLU A 106 7.29 7.65 17.49
C GLU A 106 5.92 7.48 18.16
N ARG A 107 5.03 8.45 17.95
CA ARG A 107 3.69 8.49 18.56
C ARG A 107 2.65 7.61 17.87
N LEU A 108 2.95 7.01 16.70
CA LEU A 108 1.98 6.17 15.97
C LEU A 108 1.57 4.89 16.74
N THR A 109 2.27 4.56 17.82
CA THR A 109 1.88 3.46 18.73
C THR A 109 0.76 3.84 19.70
N ASP A 110 0.46 5.13 19.86
CA ASP A 110 -0.70 5.63 20.60
C ASP A 110 -1.99 5.26 19.84
N PRO A 111 -2.93 4.52 20.46
CA PRO A 111 -4.15 4.07 19.79
C PRO A 111 -4.99 5.19 19.18
N GLU A 112 -5.09 6.35 19.82
CA GLU A 112 -5.92 7.47 19.32
C GLU A 112 -5.30 8.11 18.09
N ILE A 113 -3.98 8.31 18.11
CA ILE A 113 -3.20 8.83 16.99
C ILE A 113 -3.24 7.84 15.83
N PHE A 114 -3.04 6.56 16.12
CA PHE A 114 -3.07 5.51 15.11
C PHE A 114 -4.43 5.43 14.41
N ALA A 115 -5.53 5.43 15.18
CA ALA A 115 -6.88 5.40 14.64
C ALA A 115 -7.18 6.64 13.78
N THR A 116 -6.78 7.83 14.24
CA THR A 116 -6.96 9.07 13.47
C THR A 116 -6.15 9.04 12.16
N PHE A 117 -4.88 8.60 12.22
CA PHE A 117 -4.04 8.44 11.06
C PHE A 117 -4.66 7.48 10.02
N LEU A 118 -5.17 6.33 10.46
CA LEU A 118 -5.84 5.36 9.59
C LEU A 118 -7.09 5.93 8.94
N THR A 119 -7.89 6.71 9.67
CA THR A 119 -9.07 7.39 9.13
C THR A 119 -8.68 8.37 8.03
N ILE A 120 -7.66 9.20 8.27
CA ILE A 120 -7.15 10.17 7.28
C ILE A 120 -6.65 9.44 6.03
N GLN A 121 -5.73 8.49 6.22
CA GLN A 121 -5.09 7.77 5.12
C GLN A 121 -6.11 7.06 4.22
N ALA A 122 -7.06 6.37 4.82
CA ALA A 122 -8.06 5.63 4.06
C ALA A 122 -9.08 6.54 3.38
N SER A 123 -9.47 7.65 4.01
CA SER A 123 -10.36 8.64 3.38
C SER A 123 -9.70 9.23 2.12
N ARG A 124 -8.41 9.58 2.21
CA ARG A 124 -7.64 10.09 1.07
C ARG A 124 -7.48 9.05 -0.02
N LEU A 125 -7.11 7.82 0.33
CA LEU A 125 -6.96 6.75 -0.65
C LEU A 125 -8.29 6.37 -1.30
N HIS A 126 -9.40 6.42 -0.56
CA HIS A 126 -10.73 6.26 -1.13
C HIS A 126 -11.04 7.38 -2.13
N ALA A 127 -10.73 8.64 -1.81
CA ALA A 127 -10.89 9.75 -2.74
C ALA A 127 -10.03 9.57 -4.01
N LEU A 128 -8.75 9.21 -3.86
CA LEU A 128 -7.83 8.92 -4.98
C LEU A 128 -8.30 7.76 -5.84
N SER A 129 -8.93 6.75 -5.23
CA SER A 129 -9.46 5.60 -5.95
C SER A 129 -10.55 5.96 -6.97
N ARG A 130 -11.20 7.12 -6.80
CA ARG A 130 -12.25 7.62 -7.71
C ARG A 130 -11.68 8.47 -8.86
N MET A 131 -10.39 8.79 -8.82
CA MET A 131 -9.71 9.55 -9.86
C MET A 131 -9.24 8.62 -10.98
N PRO A 132 -9.12 9.11 -12.23
CA PRO A 132 -8.51 8.33 -13.30
C PRO A 132 -7.12 7.84 -12.90
N ASP A 133 -6.80 6.60 -13.26
CA ASP A 133 -5.48 6.03 -12.99
C ASP A 133 -4.40 6.83 -13.72
N PRO A 134 -3.46 7.47 -13.00
CA PRO A 134 -2.36 8.18 -13.65
C PRO A 134 -1.34 7.23 -14.29
N PHE A 135 -1.29 5.94 -13.91
CA PHE A 135 -0.28 4.98 -14.36
C PHE A 135 -0.86 3.63 -14.84
N PRO A 136 -1.74 3.60 -15.86
CA PRO A 136 -2.37 2.35 -16.32
C PRO A 136 -1.37 1.28 -16.77
N GLY A 137 -0.29 1.68 -17.45
CA GLY A 137 0.77 0.77 -17.85
C GLY A 137 1.47 0.14 -16.64
N LEU A 138 1.90 0.96 -15.67
CA LEU A 138 2.58 0.50 -14.45
C LEU A 138 1.66 -0.42 -13.64
N ARG A 139 0.38 -0.05 -13.55
CA ARG A 139 -0.62 -0.83 -12.84
C ARG A 139 -0.79 -2.21 -13.46
N SER A 140 -0.91 -2.27 -14.78
CA SER A 140 -1.08 -3.54 -15.50
C SER A 140 0.17 -4.42 -15.44
N ALA A 141 1.37 -3.82 -15.52
CA ALA A 141 2.63 -4.54 -15.55
C ALA A 141 3.07 -5.03 -14.16
N PHE A 142 2.91 -4.20 -13.13
CA PHE A 142 3.49 -4.48 -11.80
C PHE A 142 2.46 -4.50 -10.66
N LEU A 143 1.48 -3.61 -10.63
CA LEU A 143 0.64 -3.46 -9.42
C LEU A 143 -0.49 -4.51 -9.33
N HIS A 144 -1.01 -4.98 -10.47
CA HIS A 144 -2.04 -6.02 -10.52
C HIS A 144 -1.53 -7.45 -10.41
N PRO A 145 -0.41 -7.83 -11.07
CA PRO A 145 0.07 -9.20 -10.97
C PRO A 145 0.53 -9.54 -9.55
N ASN A 146 0.26 -10.77 -9.13
CA ASN A 146 0.73 -11.29 -7.85
C ASN A 146 2.26 -11.14 -7.73
N ALA A 147 2.76 -10.67 -6.58
CA ALA A 147 4.15 -10.29 -6.31
C ALA A 147 4.73 -9.14 -7.18
N GLY A 148 3.94 -8.50 -8.04
CA GLY A 148 4.49 -7.58 -9.02
C GLY A 148 4.99 -6.26 -8.42
N SER A 149 4.35 -5.73 -7.37
CA SER A 149 4.85 -4.59 -6.60
C SER A 149 6.20 -4.88 -5.96
N GLN A 150 6.34 -6.07 -5.36
CA GLN A 150 7.58 -6.51 -4.71
C GLN A 150 8.71 -6.70 -5.73
N ILE A 151 8.39 -7.23 -6.92
CA ILE A 151 9.33 -7.34 -8.02
C ILE A 151 9.74 -5.95 -8.53
N LEU A 152 8.81 -5.01 -8.67
CA LEU A 152 9.13 -3.63 -9.03
C LEU A 152 10.11 -3.00 -8.02
N TRP A 153 9.87 -3.19 -6.71
CA TRP A 153 10.77 -2.70 -5.67
C TRP A 153 12.17 -3.32 -5.77
N ALA A 154 12.26 -4.63 -5.99
CA ALA A 154 13.53 -5.31 -6.16
C ALA A 154 14.29 -4.82 -7.40
N LEU A 155 13.59 -4.58 -8.51
CA LEU A 155 14.17 -4.04 -9.73
C LEU A 155 14.63 -2.58 -9.54
N ALA A 156 13.85 -1.76 -8.85
CA ALA A 156 14.24 -0.39 -8.53
C ALA A 156 15.52 -0.38 -7.69
N LEU A 157 15.56 -1.14 -6.58
CA LEU A 157 16.74 -1.24 -5.72
C LEU A 157 17.99 -1.76 -6.44
N ALA A 158 17.84 -2.70 -7.37
CA ALA A 158 18.96 -3.23 -8.15
C ALA A 158 19.37 -2.31 -9.31
N GLY A 159 18.45 -1.48 -9.79
CA GLY A 159 18.57 -0.69 -11.01
C GLY A 159 18.69 0.80 -10.79
N THR A 160 18.82 1.28 -9.55
CA THR A 160 19.09 2.68 -9.22
C THR A 160 20.29 2.84 -8.27
N ASP A 161 20.87 4.04 -8.25
CA ASP A 161 21.85 4.44 -7.25
C ASP A 161 21.18 5.06 -5.99
N ASP A 162 22.00 5.62 -5.09
CA ASP A 162 21.56 6.26 -3.85
C ASP A 162 20.74 7.54 -4.08
N ALA A 163 20.89 8.18 -5.25
CA ALA A 163 20.09 9.34 -5.65
C ALA A 163 18.76 8.93 -6.31
N PHE A 164 18.48 7.62 -6.36
CA PHE A 164 17.35 7.04 -7.08
C PHE A 164 17.35 7.40 -8.57
N GLU A 165 18.54 7.35 -9.19
CA GLU A 165 18.72 7.51 -10.64
C GLU A 165 19.11 6.17 -11.28
N PRO A 166 18.70 5.87 -12.53
CA PRO A 166 18.93 4.55 -13.13
C PRO A 166 20.41 4.24 -13.33
N VAL A 167 20.86 3.07 -12.85
CA VAL A 167 22.20 2.57 -13.15
C VAL A 167 22.16 1.75 -14.44
N GLY A 168 22.59 2.38 -15.55
CA GLY A 168 22.79 1.77 -16.87
C GLY A 168 22.14 0.40 -17.09
N THR A 169 22.94 -0.66 -17.10
CA THR A 169 22.46 -2.04 -17.14
C THR A 169 22.74 -2.74 -15.81
N PHE A 170 21.71 -3.35 -15.23
CA PHE A 170 21.79 -4.12 -13.99
C PHE A 170 21.38 -5.58 -14.22
N ALA A 171 21.75 -6.46 -13.29
CA ALA A 171 21.49 -7.90 -13.39
C ALA A 171 20.59 -8.37 -12.25
N VAL A 172 19.44 -8.94 -12.58
CA VAL A 172 18.52 -9.54 -11.61
C VAL A 172 18.06 -10.89 -12.16
N PRO A 173 18.64 -12.00 -11.70
CA PRO A 173 18.24 -13.32 -12.19
C PRO A 173 16.77 -13.61 -11.89
N LEU A 174 15.98 -13.98 -12.91
CA LEU A 174 14.53 -14.22 -12.75
C LEU A 174 14.22 -15.29 -11.70
N ARG A 175 15.04 -16.33 -11.62
CA ARG A 175 14.93 -17.39 -10.62
C ARG A 175 15.10 -16.88 -9.19
N HIS A 176 15.95 -15.87 -9.00
CA HIS A 176 16.13 -15.23 -7.69
C HIS A 176 14.84 -14.52 -7.26
N LEU A 177 14.23 -13.73 -8.14
CA LEU A 177 12.95 -13.08 -7.88
C LEU A 177 11.83 -14.11 -7.62
N ALA A 178 11.78 -15.18 -8.40
CA ALA A 178 10.80 -16.23 -8.24
C ALA A 178 10.87 -16.91 -6.87
N GLN A 179 12.09 -17.26 -6.44
CA GLN A 179 12.35 -17.84 -5.12
C GLN A 179 12.05 -16.87 -3.99
N GLN A 180 12.53 -15.62 -4.11
CA GLN A 180 12.36 -14.58 -3.10
C GLN A 180 10.88 -14.29 -2.84
N PHE A 181 10.05 -14.25 -3.89
CA PHE A 181 8.64 -13.89 -3.76
C PHE A 181 7.68 -15.07 -3.85
N GLY A 182 8.19 -16.31 -3.86
CA GLY A 182 7.37 -17.52 -3.87
C GLY A 182 6.41 -17.61 -5.06
N VAL A 183 6.92 -17.28 -6.26
CA VAL A 183 6.20 -17.38 -7.54
C VAL A 183 7.01 -18.25 -8.52
N THR A 184 6.47 -18.56 -9.69
CA THR A 184 7.17 -19.38 -10.69
C THR A 184 8.08 -18.53 -11.57
N ASP A 185 9.15 -19.10 -12.11
CA ASP A 185 10.04 -18.44 -13.09
C ASP A 185 9.25 -17.93 -14.31
N LEU A 186 8.24 -18.70 -14.76
CA LEU A 186 7.36 -18.32 -15.86
C LEU A 186 6.52 -17.08 -15.52
N HIS A 187 6.05 -16.96 -14.28
CA HIS A 187 5.31 -15.79 -13.81
C HIS A 187 6.17 -14.53 -13.83
N VAL A 188 7.40 -14.62 -13.29
CA VAL A 188 8.35 -13.50 -13.32
C VAL A 188 8.67 -13.12 -14.76
N ARG A 189 8.94 -14.09 -15.64
CA ARG A 189 9.22 -13.82 -17.06
C ARG A 189 8.08 -13.08 -17.73
N ARG A 190 6.83 -13.54 -17.58
CA ARG A 190 5.64 -12.86 -18.15
C ARG A 190 5.49 -11.43 -17.65
N LEU A 191 5.80 -11.19 -16.38
CA LEU A 191 5.77 -9.85 -15.80
C LEU A 191 6.84 -8.95 -16.42
N ILE A 192 8.07 -9.44 -16.58
CA ILE A 192 9.16 -8.71 -17.23
C ILE A 192 8.86 -8.45 -18.71
N ASP A 193 8.33 -9.44 -19.43
CA ASP A 193 7.91 -9.29 -20.83
C ASP A 193 6.84 -8.19 -20.94
N LYS A 194 5.82 -8.22 -20.07
CA LYS A 194 4.78 -7.19 -20.02
C LYS A 194 5.34 -5.80 -19.68
N ALA A 195 6.31 -5.72 -18.78
CA ALA A 195 6.99 -4.47 -18.47
C ALA A 195 7.81 -3.96 -19.67
N GLY A 196 8.37 -4.86 -20.49
CA GLY A 196 8.98 -4.51 -21.76
C GLY A 196 7.98 -3.97 -22.78
N ASP A 197 6.83 -4.64 -22.93
CA ASP A 197 5.75 -4.20 -23.84
C ASP A 197 5.22 -2.80 -23.46
N GLU A 198 5.14 -2.51 -22.16
CA GLU A 198 4.74 -1.20 -21.62
C GLU A 198 5.91 -0.20 -21.56
N SER A 199 7.06 -0.53 -22.16
CA SER A 199 8.26 0.32 -22.24
C SER A 199 8.82 0.75 -20.88
N PHE A 200 8.71 -0.07 -19.83
CA PHE A 200 9.39 0.17 -18.54
C PHE A 200 10.82 -0.35 -18.52
N LEU A 201 11.07 -1.47 -19.19
CA LEU A 201 12.34 -2.19 -19.13
C LEU A 201 12.82 -2.58 -20.53
N VAL A 202 14.13 -2.61 -20.71
CA VAL A 202 14.79 -3.23 -21.86
C VAL A 202 15.51 -4.48 -21.39
N TYR A 203 15.30 -5.60 -22.07
CA TYR A 203 16.04 -6.83 -21.83
C TYR A 203 17.27 -6.91 -22.74
N HIS A 204 18.45 -7.06 -22.13
CA HIS A 204 19.74 -7.13 -22.85
C HIS A 204 20.28 -8.56 -23.00
N GLY A 205 19.49 -9.57 -22.64
CA GLY A 205 19.96 -10.96 -22.58
C GLY A 205 20.57 -11.32 -21.22
N GLN A 206 20.69 -12.62 -20.95
CA GLN A 206 21.37 -13.16 -19.75
C GLN A 206 20.84 -12.62 -18.40
N GLY A 207 19.56 -12.30 -18.30
CA GLY A 207 18.98 -11.72 -17.06
C GLY A 207 19.42 -10.28 -16.76
N ARG A 208 19.93 -9.56 -17.77
CA ARG A 208 20.32 -8.16 -17.67
C ARG A 208 19.22 -7.24 -18.18
N HIS A 209 18.98 -6.18 -17.44
CA HIS A 209 17.90 -5.23 -17.67
C HIS A 209 18.41 -3.79 -17.58
N SER A 210 17.71 -2.87 -18.20
CA SER A 210 17.82 -1.44 -17.92
C SER A 210 16.42 -0.84 -17.86
N PHE A 211 16.22 0.20 -17.07
CA PHE A 211 15.01 1.02 -17.21
C PHE A 211 15.11 1.84 -18.49
N THR A 212 13.98 2.07 -19.15
CA THR A 212 13.87 3.14 -20.16
C THR A 212 13.78 4.49 -19.45
N THR A 213 14.08 5.58 -20.15
CA THR A 213 13.98 6.93 -19.58
C THR A 213 12.52 7.25 -19.21
N GLU A 214 11.58 7.00 -20.11
CA GLU A 214 10.16 7.28 -19.93
C GLU A 214 9.53 6.38 -18.86
N GLY A 215 9.86 5.09 -18.91
CA GLY A 215 9.39 4.11 -17.94
C GLY A 215 9.90 4.41 -16.54
N PHE A 216 11.18 4.79 -16.40
CA PHE A 216 11.72 5.18 -15.11
C PHE A 216 11.06 6.44 -14.56
N ALA A 217 10.77 7.44 -15.40
CA ALA A 217 10.08 8.64 -14.97
C ALA A 217 8.71 8.31 -14.32
N VAL A 218 7.98 7.35 -14.88
CA VAL A 218 6.72 6.85 -14.32
C VAL A 218 6.93 6.08 -13.02
N VAL A 219 7.93 5.18 -12.95
CA VAL A 219 8.28 4.44 -11.73
C VAL A 219 8.64 5.40 -10.59
N ARG A 220 9.51 6.38 -10.88
CA ARG A 220 9.91 7.42 -9.94
C ARG A 220 8.74 8.27 -9.48
N PHE A 221 7.87 8.69 -10.39
CA PHE A 221 6.67 9.42 -10.02
C PHE A 221 5.76 8.59 -9.10
N HIS A 222 5.60 7.29 -9.38
CA HIS A 222 4.79 6.40 -8.54
C HIS A 222 5.31 6.33 -7.10
N PHE A 223 6.62 6.11 -6.90
CA PHE A 223 7.22 6.11 -5.56
C PHE A 223 7.11 7.48 -4.88
N ALA A 224 7.37 8.57 -5.61
CA ALA A 224 7.22 9.92 -5.09
C ALA A 224 5.77 10.19 -4.65
N SER A 225 4.78 9.68 -5.40
CA SER A 225 3.36 9.80 -5.05
C SER A 225 3.02 9.03 -3.78
N GLN A 226 3.54 7.82 -3.61
CA GLN A 226 3.34 7.03 -2.38
C GLN A 226 3.90 7.76 -1.15
N LEU A 227 5.10 8.33 -1.27
CA LEU A 227 5.73 9.07 -0.19
C LEU A 227 5.01 10.39 0.09
N SER A 228 4.58 11.09 -0.96
CA SER A 228 3.80 12.33 -0.85
C SER A 228 2.48 12.09 -0.12
N GLU A 229 1.76 11.00 -0.43
CA GLU A 229 0.53 10.66 0.30
C GLU A 229 0.78 10.40 1.78
N MET A 230 1.89 9.74 2.13
CA MET A 230 2.27 9.52 3.53
C MET A 230 2.52 10.84 4.27
N ILE A 231 3.24 11.76 3.61
CA ILE A 231 3.53 13.11 4.12
C ILE A 231 2.23 13.90 4.34
N GLU A 232 1.33 13.89 3.38
CA GLU A 232 0.07 14.64 3.46
C GLU A 232 -0.85 14.10 4.56
N CYS A 233 -0.91 12.77 4.74
CA CYS A 233 -1.63 12.17 5.88
C CYS A 233 -1.04 12.63 7.23
N ALA A 234 0.29 12.66 7.32
CA ALA A 234 1.00 13.06 8.53
C ALA A 234 0.82 14.54 8.87
N ARG A 235 0.86 15.42 7.86
CA ARG A 235 0.60 16.87 8.02
C ARG A 235 -0.80 17.15 8.53
N GLN A 236 -1.80 16.52 7.92
CA GLN A 236 -3.18 16.69 8.33
C GLN A 236 -3.39 16.25 9.79
N LEU A 237 -2.81 15.12 10.19
CA LEU A 237 -2.88 14.68 11.59
C LEU A 237 -2.18 15.65 12.55
N HIS A 238 -1.04 16.20 12.14
CA HIS A 238 -0.33 17.20 12.95
C HIS A 238 -1.18 18.47 13.15
N GLU A 239 -1.86 18.96 12.11
CA GLU A 239 -2.79 20.08 12.20
C GLU A 239 -3.96 19.77 13.16
N ASP A 240 -4.55 18.57 13.05
CA ASP A 240 -5.65 18.12 13.91
C ASP A 240 -5.22 17.95 15.38
N CYS A 241 -3.96 17.56 15.63
CA CYS A 241 -3.40 17.40 16.98
C CYS A 241 -2.92 18.72 17.62
N VAL A 242 -2.60 19.73 16.81
CA VAL A 242 -2.13 21.05 17.27
C VAL A 242 -3.27 22.08 17.35
N ALA A 243 -4.43 21.79 16.76
CA ALA A 243 -5.62 22.62 16.92
C ALA A 243 -6.04 22.69 18.41
N PRO A 244 -6.19 23.89 19.00
CA PRO A 244 -6.66 24.01 20.37
C PRO A 244 -8.07 23.41 20.47
N ALA A 245 -8.31 22.61 21.52
CA ALA A 245 -9.64 22.08 21.83
C ALA A 245 -10.68 23.20 21.74
N PRO A 246 -11.87 22.96 21.14
CA PRO A 246 -12.91 23.98 21.08
C PRO A 246 -13.22 24.43 22.51
N SER A 247 -12.96 25.73 22.77
CA SER A 247 -13.23 26.39 24.04
C SER A 247 -14.67 26.11 24.46
N SER A 248 -14.85 25.28 25.48
CA SER A 248 -16.13 24.99 26.13
C SER A 248 -16.66 26.17 26.97
N ALA A 249 -16.48 27.40 26.47
CA ALA A 249 -16.94 28.62 27.11
C ALA A 249 -17.95 29.32 26.21
N ALA A 250 -19.20 28.83 26.21
CA ALA A 250 -20.43 29.62 26.02
C ALA A 250 -21.67 28.71 26.11
N ALA A 251 -22.03 28.27 27.31
CA ALA A 251 -23.41 27.86 27.62
C ALA A 251 -23.65 27.97 29.13
N SER A 252 -23.47 29.18 29.65
CA SER A 252 -24.02 29.62 30.94
C SER A 252 -24.24 31.12 30.84
N ALA A 253 -25.33 31.50 30.18
CA ALA A 253 -25.96 32.81 30.27
C ALA A 253 -27.47 32.60 30.22
#